data_AF-A0A1S2KA71-F1
#
_entry.id   AF-A0A1S2KA71-F1
#
_cell.length_a   1.000
_cell.length_b   1.000
_cell.length_c   1.000
_cell.angle_alpha   90.00
_cell.angle_beta   90.00
_cell.angle_gamma   90.00
#
_symmetry.space_group_name_H-M   'P 1'
#
loop_
_entity.id
_entity.type
_entity.pdbx_description
1 polymer ?
#
loop_
_entity_poly.entity_id
_entity_poly.type
_entity_poly.pdbx_seq_one_letter_code
_entity_poly.pdbx_strand_id
1 'polypeptide(L)'
;MMRRYTYPEAAEELRVEERWLRRNIKRLPHSKKGRAVTFSDADLERIDALHHHEPSTGPLAIVEPPVPGRHPMAHLRPLPPRGAAVRIG
;
A
#
# COMPACT_ATOMS: atom_id res chain seq x y z
N MET A 1 17.14 26.81 6.28
CA MET A 1 18.54 26.31 6.26
C MET A 1 18.49 24.87 5.78
N MET A 2 19.38 24.45 4.88
CA MET A 2 19.35 23.08 4.36
C MET A 2 20.25 22.19 5.22
N ARG A 3 19.66 21.37 6.08
CA ARG A 3 20.41 20.42 6.90
C ARG A 3 20.83 19.24 6.04
N ARG A 4 21.95 18.62 6.41
CA ARG A 4 22.45 17.42 5.77
C ARG A 4 22.46 16.29 6.79
N TYR A 5 21.68 15.27 6.50
CA TYR A 5 21.51 14.08 7.30
C TYR A 5 22.43 12.98 6.80
N THR A 6 23.09 12.30 7.72
CA THR A 6 23.78 11.04 7.47
C THR A 6 22.78 9.88 7.43
N TYR A 7 23.24 8.66 7.09
CA TYR A 7 22.37 7.47 7.10
C TYR A 7 21.58 7.26 8.40
N PRO A 8 22.20 7.29 9.61
CA PRO A 8 21.45 7.08 10.85
C PRO A 8 20.44 8.20 11.10
N GLU A 9 20.82 9.47 10.86
CA GLU A 9 19.92 10.60 11.09
C GLU A 9 18.74 10.60 10.10
N ALA A 10 18.98 10.26 8.82
CA ALA A 10 17.93 10.14 7.82
C ALA A 10 16.99 8.97 8.11
N ALA A 11 17.52 7.87 8.66
CA ALA A 11 16.73 6.71 9.08
C ALA A 11 15.79 7.06 10.25
N GLU A 12 16.27 7.85 11.22
CA GLU A 12 15.45 8.34 12.33
C GLU A 12 14.35 9.29 11.85
N GLU A 13 14.69 10.23 10.96
CA GLU A 13 13.73 11.23 10.46
C GLU A 13 12.61 10.57 9.63
N LEU A 14 12.97 9.65 8.73
CA LEU A 14 12.00 8.90 7.90
C LEU A 14 11.36 7.72 8.64
N ARG A 15 11.79 7.41 9.88
CA ARG A 15 11.39 6.23 10.66
C ARG A 15 11.54 4.91 9.89
N VAL A 16 12.63 4.74 9.15
CA VAL A 16 12.95 3.54 8.36
C VAL A 16 14.23 2.88 8.84
N GLU A 17 14.43 1.61 8.50
CA GLU A 17 15.70 0.95 8.78
C GLU A 17 16.86 1.54 7.97
N GLU A 18 18.01 1.79 8.61
CA GLU A 18 19.23 2.26 7.94
C GLU A 18 19.65 1.31 6.79
N ARG A 19 19.49 0.00 7.02
CA ARG A 19 19.80 -1.03 6.01
C ARG A 19 18.90 -0.93 4.78
N TRP A 20 17.67 -0.43 4.92
CA TRP A 20 16.79 -0.16 3.80
C TRP A 20 17.31 1.03 2.96
N LEU A 21 17.71 2.14 3.61
CA LEU A 21 18.32 3.29 2.91
C LEU A 21 19.59 2.90 2.15
N ARG A 22 20.49 2.13 2.79
CA ARG A 22 21.73 1.67 2.13
C ARG A 22 21.47 0.76 0.93
N ARG A 23 20.44 -0.10 0.98
CA ARG A 23 20.06 -0.97 -0.14
C ARG A 23 19.40 -0.20 -1.28
N ASN A 24 18.59 0.81 -0.95
CA ASN A 24 17.81 1.58 -1.92
C ASN A 24 18.52 2.85 -2.41
N ILE A 25 19.77 3.12 -1.98
CA ILE A 25 20.46 4.37 -2.31
C ILE A 25 20.55 4.67 -3.81
N LYS A 26 20.59 3.63 -4.66
CA LYS A 26 20.63 3.80 -6.12
C LYS A 26 19.33 4.35 -6.72
N ARG A 27 18.21 4.23 -6.00
CA ARG A 27 16.86 4.62 -6.45
C ARG A 27 16.35 5.87 -5.75
N LEU A 28 16.96 6.27 -4.65
CA LEU A 28 16.54 7.41 -3.83
C LEU A 28 17.34 8.68 -4.18
N PRO A 29 16.72 9.86 -4.08
CA PRO A 29 17.44 11.12 -4.16
C PRO A 29 18.46 11.22 -3.01
N HIS A 30 19.72 11.46 -3.35
CA HIS A 30 20.80 11.57 -2.38
C HIS A 30 21.95 12.42 -2.93
N SER A 31 22.70 13.04 -2.02
CA SER A 31 23.95 13.73 -2.34
C SER A 31 25.14 12.85 -1.98
N LYS A 32 25.89 12.38 -2.98
CA LYS A 32 27.13 11.62 -2.78
C LYS A 32 28.34 12.53 -2.90
N LYS A 33 29.19 12.53 -1.88
CA LYS A 33 30.47 13.26 -1.83
C LYS A 33 31.60 12.28 -1.54
N GLY A 34 32.21 11.77 -2.61
CA GLY A 34 33.21 10.71 -2.52
C GLY A 34 32.62 9.43 -1.95
N ARG A 35 33.08 9.02 -0.75
CA ARG A 35 32.52 7.88 -0.02
C ARG A 35 31.36 8.24 0.90
N ALA A 36 31.21 9.52 1.25
CA ALA A 36 30.13 9.98 2.11
C ALA A 36 28.84 10.17 1.30
N VAL A 37 27.72 9.77 1.89
CA VAL A 37 26.38 9.98 1.35
C VAL A 37 25.61 10.78 2.38
N THR A 38 24.96 11.84 1.93
CA THR A 38 24.16 12.75 2.75
C THR A 38 22.82 13.00 2.08
N PHE A 39 21.79 13.17 2.89
CA PHE A 39 20.44 13.54 2.46
C PHE A 39 20.16 14.97 2.88
N SER A 40 19.55 15.77 2.00
CA SER A 40 19.00 17.06 2.38
C SER A 40 17.54 16.92 2.80
N ASP A 41 16.99 17.92 3.48
CA ASP A 41 15.54 17.98 3.80
C ASP A 41 14.66 17.71 2.56
N ALA A 42 15.00 18.34 1.43
CA ALA A 42 14.29 18.16 0.16
C ALA A 42 14.44 16.75 -0.43
N ASP A 43 15.52 16.03 -0.12
CA ASP A 43 15.67 14.64 -0.51
C ASP A 43 14.74 13.75 0.32
N LEU A 44 14.62 14.01 1.63
CA LEU A 44 13.72 13.28 2.53
C LEU A 44 12.25 13.47 2.12
N GLU A 45 11.83 14.70 1.85
CA GLU A 45 10.46 15.00 1.36
C GLU A 45 10.14 14.26 0.06
N ARG A 46 11.09 14.19 -0.88
CA ARG A 46 10.90 13.41 -2.11
C ARG A 46 10.85 11.90 -1.85
N ILE A 47 11.65 11.39 -0.92
CA ILE A 47 11.62 9.97 -0.55
C ILE A 47 10.24 9.63 0.03
N ASP A 48 9.70 10.50 0.90
CA ASP A 48 8.37 10.34 1.46
C ASP A 48 7.31 10.36 0.36
N ALA A 49 7.33 11.37 -0.51
CA ALA A 49 6.39 11.48 -1.64
C ALA A 49 6.45 10.26 -2.59
N LEU A 50 7.62 9.68 -2.82
CA LEU A 50 7.78 8.49 -3.68
C LEU A 50 7.19 7.22 -3.06
N HIS A 51 7.17 7.11 -1.73
CA HIS A 51 6.64 5.95 -1.00
C HIS A 51 5.30 6.25 -0.34
N HIS A 52 4.76 7.44 -0.56
CA HIS A 52 3.45 7.84 -0.09
C HIS A 52 2.39 7.08 -0.86
N HIS A 53 1.76 6.12 -0.18
CA HIS A 53 0.62 5.40 -0.69
C HIS A 53 -0.65 6.00 -0.10
N GLU A 54 -1.37 6.78 -0.89
CA GLU A 54 -2.74 7.12 -0.51
C GLU A 54 -3.58 5.84 -0.57
N PRO A 55 -4.33 5.51 0.49
CA PRO A 55 -5.29 4.43 0.44
C PRO A 55 -6.41 4.85 -0.51
N SER A 56 -6.22 4.59 -1.80
CA SER A 56 -7.28 4.65 -2.79
C SER A 56 -8.33 3.66 -2.32
N THR A 57 -9.47 4.21 -1.94
CA THR A 57 -10.56 3.46 -1.34
C THR A 57 -10.90 2.32 -2.30
N GLY A 58 -10.62 1.08 -1.87
CA GLY A 58 -10.84 -0.08 -2.72
C GLY A 58 -12.29 -0.16 -3.20
N PRO A 59 -12.59 -0.95 -4.24
CA PRO A 59 -13.93 -1.07 -4.87
C PRO A 59 -15.06 -1.54 -3.92
N LEU A 60 -14.77 -1.74 -2.64
CA LEU A 60 -15.72 -2.09 -1.58
C LEU A 60 -16.33 -0.87 -0.86
N ALA A 61 -15.82 0.34 -1.07
CA ALA A 61 -16.37 1.53 -0.40
C ALA A 61 -17.46 2.25 -1.19
N ILE A 62 -17.74 1.81 -2.42
CA ILE A 62 -19.01 2.12 -3.08
C ILE A 62 -20.04 1.12 -2.51
N VAL A 63 -20.47 1.36 -1.28
CA VAL A 63 -21.71 0.75 -0.82
C VAL A 63 -22.82 1.53 -1.50
N GLU A 64 -23.26 1.05 -2.67
CA GLU A 64 -24.54 1.50 -3.22
C GLU A 64 -25.60 1.34 -2.12
N PRO A 65 -26.44 2.37 -1.87
CA PRO A 65 -27.48 2.24 -0.86
C PRO A 65 -28.35 1.02 -1.21
N PRO A 66 -28.65 0.14 -0.24
CA PRO A 66 -29.40 -1.07 -0.50
C PRO A 66 -30.75 -0.70 -1.10
N VAL A 67 -30.98 -1.12 -2.35
CA VAL A 67 -32.30 -0.96 -2.99
C VAL A 67 -33.28 -1.83 -2.21
N PRO A 68 -34.30 -1.25 -1.55
CA PRO A 68 -35.25 -2.03 -0.77
C PRO A 68 -35.98 -3.01 -1.69
N GLY A 69 -35.87 -4.30 -1.38
CA GLY A 69 -36.58 -5.38 -2.09
C GLY A 69 -35.74 -6.27 -3.01
N ARG A 70 -34.43 -6.03 -3.18
CA ARG A 70 -33.57 -6.90 -4.01
C ARG A 70 -32.35 -7.39 -3.22
N HIS A 71 -32.43 -8.61 -2.67
CA HIS A 71 -31.27 -9.23 -2.02
C HIS A 71 -30.20 -9.57 -3.08
N PRO A 72 -28.91 -9.26 -2.81
CA PRO A 72 -27.83 -9.43 -3.77
C PRO A 72 -27.61 -10.89 -4.20
N MET A 73 -28.12 -11.85 -3.43
CA MET A 73 -28.02 -13.29 -3.70
C MET A 73 -29.34 -13.92 -4.15
N ALA A 74 -30.35 -13.12 -4.51
CA ALA A 74 -31.66 -13.63 -4.96
C ALA A 74 -31.59 -14.45 -6.27
N HIS A 75 -30.48 -14.38 -7.00
CA HIS A 75 -30.22 -15.16 -8.21
C HIS A 75 -29.71 -16.57 -7.92
N LEU A 76 -29.34 -16.89 -6.67
CA LEU A 76 -28.88 -18.22 -6.30
C LEU A 76 -30.09 -19.14 -6.10
N ARG A 77 -30.16 -20.20 -6.92
CA ARG A 77 -31.18 -21.25 -6.78
C ARG A 77 -30.84 -22.11 -5.56
N PRO A 78 -31.77 -22.33 -4.62
CA PRO A 78 -31.52 -23.17 -3.45
C PRO A 78 -31.16 -24.60 -3.88
N LEU A 79 -30.21 -25.19 -3.17
CA LEU A 79 -29.81 -26.59 -3.35
C LEU A 79 -31.02 -27.50 -3.05
N PRO A 80 -31.21 -28.57 -3.85
CA PRO A 80 -32.29 -29.51 -3.60
C PRO A 80 -32.12 -30.16 -2.21
N PRO A 81 -33.22 -30.46 -1.51
CA PRO A 81 -33.16 -31.16 -0.23
C PRO A 81 -32.48 -32.53 -0.42
N ARG A 82 -31.63 -32.88 0.55
CA ARG A 82 -30.90 -34.17 0.59
C ARG A 82 -31.94 -35.31 0.57
N GLY A 83 -32.14 -35.93 -0.59
CA GLY A 83 -33.17 -36.95 -0.81
C GLY A 83 -33.79 -36.93 -2.22
N ALA A 84 -33.68 -35.83 -2.96
CA ALA A 84 -34.10 -35.74 -4.37
C ALA A 84 -33.05 -36.32 -5.33
N ALA A 85 -32.61 -37.55 -5.09
CA ALA A 85 -31.81 -38.30 -6.05
C ALA A 85 -32.72 -38.83 -7.16
N VAL A 86 -32.67 -38.15 -8.31
CA VAL A 86 -32.67 -38.72 -9.67
C VAL A 86 -33.19 -40.17 -9.75
N ARG A 87 -34.49 -40.35 -10.02
CA ARG A 87 -34.98 -41.54 -10.71
C ARG A 87 -34.71 -41.34 -12.21
N ILE A 88 -33.62 -41.90 -12.69
CA ILE A 88 -33.47 -42.24 -14.10
C ILE A 88 -33.76 -43.74 -14.17
N GLY A 89 -34.90 -44.07 -14.79
CA GLY A 89 -35.46 -45.40 -14.96
C GLY A 89 -36.84 -45.26 -15.57
#